data_AF-A0A660MBX3-F1
#
_entry.id   AF-A0A660MBX3-F1
#
_cell.length_a   1.000
_cell.length_b   1.000
_cell.length_c   1.000
_cell.angle_alpha   90.00
_cell.angle_beta   90.00
_cell.angle_gamma   90.00
#
_symmetry.space_group_name_H-M   'P 1'
#
loop_
_entity.id
_entity.type
_entity.pdbx_description
1 polymer ?
#
loop_
_entity_poly.entity_id
_entity_poly.type
_entity_poly.pdbx_seq_one_letter_code
_entity_poly.pdbx_strand_id
1 'polypeptide(L)' 'GDDIKAGDTVCIIEAMKMFNRIEADFGGKIVEILVENGQPVEYDEPLFVVK' A
#
# COMPACT_ATOMS: atom_id res chain seq x y z
N GLY A 1 -1.34 8.64 11.09
CA GLY A 1 -1.52 8.62 9.64
C GLY A 1 -0.38 9.36 9.02
N ASP A 2 0.29 8.71 8.08
CA ASP A 2 1.53 9.20 7.49
C ASP A 2 1.22 10.01 6.24
N ASP A 3 1.97 11.09 6.03
CA ASP A 3 1.88 11.90 4.82
C ASP A 3 2.71 11.26 3.71
N ILE A 4 2.10 11.06 2.55
CA ILE A 4 2.69 10.45 1.37
C ILE A 4 2.65 11.41 0.18
N LYS A 5 3.57 11.25 -0.75
CA LYS A 5 3.61 11.94 -2.05
C LYS A 5 3.45 10.92 -3.17
N ALA A 6 3.06 11.42 -4.34
CA ALA A 6 3.09 10.61 -5.56
C ALA A 6 4.51 10.03 -5.78
N GLY A 7 4.61 8.73 -5.98
CA GLY A 7 5.86 7.96 -6.12
C GLY A 7 6.43 7.42 -4.81
N ASP A 8 5.90 7.79 -3.64
CA ASP A 8 6.36 7.22 -2.38
C ASP A 8 5.94 5.75 -2.29
N THR A 9 6.87 4.87 -1.88
CA THR A 9 6.54 3.46 -1.62
C THR A 9 5.73 3.35 -0.32
N VAL A 10 4.50 2.85 -0.41
CA VAL A 10 3.57 2.72 0.73
C VAL A 10 3.57 1.33 1.36
N CYS A 11 3.82 0.29 0.57
CA CYS A 11 3.97 -1.08 1.06
C CYS A 11 4.76 -1.95 0.09
N ILE A 12 5.11 -3.16 0.55
CA ILE A 12 5.77 -4.18 -0.26
C ILE A 12 4.89 -5.42 -0.23
N ILE A 13 4.57 -5.96 -1.41
CA ILE A 13 3.82 -7.20 -1.55
C ILE A 13 4.78 -8.28 -2.03
N GLU A 14 4.78 -9.42 -1.34
CA GLU A 14 5.45 -10.63 -1.84
C GLU A 14 4.51 -11.38 -2.78
N ALA A 15 4.93 -11.57 -4.04
CA ALA A 15 4.24 -12.39 -5.02
C ALA A 15 5.23 -13.34 -5.68
N MET A 16 5.04 -14.66 -5.52
CA MET A 16 5.87 -15.70 -6.16
C MET A 16 7.39 -15.51 -5.93
N LYS A 17 7.82 -15.23 -4.68
CA LYS A 17 9.20 -14.90 -4.29
C LYS A 17 9.75 -13.58 -4.85
N MET A 18 8.90 -12.76 -5.46
CA MET A 18 9.25 -11.40 -5.87
C MET A 18 8.65 -10.40 -4.89
N PHE A 19 9.42 -9.37 -4.55
CA PHE A 19 8.96 -8.28 -3.69
C PHE A 19 8.62 -7.09 -4.56
N ASN A 20 7.33 -6.81 -4.70
CA ASN A 20 6.82 -5.70 -5.49
C ASN A 20 6.59 -4.50 -4.57
N ARG A 21 7.09 -3.34 -4.97
CA ARG A 21 6.86 -2.08 -4.27
C ARG A 21 5.59 -1.47 -4.81
N ILE A 22 4.68 -1.12 -3.93
CA ILE A 22 3.48 -0.37 -4.28
C ILE A 22 3.78 1.09 -4.03
N GLU A 23 3.71 1.89 -5.09
CA GLU A 23 3.93 3.34 -5.06
C GLU A 23 2.59 4.06 -5.03
N ALA A 24 2.53 5.19 -4.32
CA ALA A 24 1.34 6.02 -4.31
C ALA A 24 1.21 6.79 -5.63
N ASP A 25 0.03 6.76 -6.25
CA ASP A 25 -0.23 7.54 -7.48
C ASP A 25 -0.41 9.04 -7.20
N PHE A 26 -0.78 9.39 -5.97
CA PHE A 26 -1.05 10.76 -5.55
C PHE A 26 -0.53 11.02 -4.14
N GLY A 27 -0.39 12.30 -3.78
CA GLY A 27 -0.06 12.71 -2.43
C GLY A 27 -1.29 12.87 -1.54
N GLY A 28 -1.12 12.64 -0.24
CA GLY A 28 -2.20 12.72 0.75
C GLY A 28 -1.76 12.20 2.11
N LYS A 29 -2.72 11.93 2.99
CA LYS A 29 -2.48 11.31 4.30
C LYS A 29 -3.15 9.94 4.38
N ILE A 30 -2.39 8.91 4.77
CA ILE A 30 -2.94 7.59 5.08
C ILE A 30 -3.80 7.73 6.34
N VAL A 31 -5.11 7.50 6.20
CA VAL A 31 -6.07 7.59 7.31
C VAL A 31 -6.42 6.22 7.87
N GLU A 32 -6.32 5.16 7.06
CA GLU A 32 -6.63 3.80 7.49
C GLU A 32 -5.79 2.77 6.72
N ILE A 33 -5.40 1.70 7.41
CA ILE A 33 -4.71 0.53 6.85
C ILE A 33 -5.70 -0.63 6.94
N LEU A 34 -6.03 -1.23 5.80
CA LEU A 34 -7.09 -2.24 5.70
C LEU A 34 -6.57 -3.67 5.76
N VAL A 35 -5.24 -3.84 5.74
CA VAL A 35 -4.57 -5.14 5.69
C VAL A 35 -3.47 -5.23 6.75
N GLU A 36 -3.29 -6.40 7.33
CA GLU A 36 -2.20 -6.65 8.28
C GLU A 36 -0.94 -7.20 7.59
N ASN A 37 0.23 -7.00 8.22
CA ASN A 37 1.48 -7.51 7.68
C ASN A 37 1.48 -9.04 7.63
N GLY A 38 1.77 -9.61 6.45
CA GLY A 38 1.75 -11.05 6.21
C GLY A 38 0.37 -11.62 5.90
N GLN A 39 -0.67 -10.77 5.86
CA GLN A 39 -1.98 -11.18 5.34
C GLN A 39 -1.91 -11.40 3.82
N PRO A 40 -2.45 -12.51 3.29
CA PRO A 40 -2.64 -12.66 1.85
C PRO A 40 -3.60 -11.60 1.33
N VAL A 41 -3.29 -11.07 0.14
CA VAL A 41 -4.14 -10.10 -0.56
C VAL A 41 -4.43 -10.56 -1.99
N GLU A 42 -5.60 -10.20 -2.50
CA GLU A 42 -6.02 -10.50 -3.88
C GLU A 42 -5.82 -9.30 -4.82
N TYR A 43 -5.95 -9.55 -6.11
CA TYR A 43 -5.95 -8.48 -7.11
C TYR A 43 -7.16 -7.56 -6.90
N ASP A 44 -6.95 -6.26 -7.05
CA ASP A 44 -7.94 -5.20 -6.77
C ASP A 44 -8.44 -5.11 -5.32
N GLU A 45 -7.79 -5.78 -4.36
CA GLU A 45 -8.11 -5.63 -2.94
C GLU A 45 -7.63 -4.26 -2.40
N PRO A 46 -8.50 -3.47 -1.74
CA PRO A 46 -8.10 -2.20 -1.14
C PRO A 46 -7.15 -2.38 0.05
N LEU A 47 -6.01 -1.68 0.04
CA LEU A 47 -4.97 -1.80 1.07
C LEU A 47 -4.94 -0.62 2.06
N PHE A 48 -5.17 0.59 1.56
CA PHE A 48 -5.07 1.83 2.33
C PHE A 48 -6.20 2.79 1.96
N VAL A 49 -6.65 3.57 2.93
CA VAL A 49 -7.51 4.73 2.69
C VAL A 49 -6.65 5.99 2.80
N VAL A 50 -6.69 6.83 1.78
CA VAL A 50 -5.90 8.07 1.69
C VAL A 50 -6.85 9.27 1.57
N LYS A 51 -6.53 10.37 2.27
CA LYS A 51 -7.24 11.64 2.22
C LYS A 51 -6.40 12.75 1.62
#